data_AF-A0A5J4V8U4-F1
#
_entry.id   AF-A0A5J4V8U4-F1
#
_cell.length_a   1.000
_cell.length_b   1.000
_cell.length_c   1.000
_cell.angle_alpha   90.00
_cell.angle_beta   90.00
_cell.angle_gamma   90.00
#
_symmetry.space_group_name_H-M   'P 1'
#
loop_
_entity.id
_entity.type
_entity.pdbx_description
1 polymer ?
#
loop_
_entity_poly.entity_id
_entity_poly.type
_entity_poly.pdbx_seq_one_letter_code
_entity_poly.pdbx_strand_id
1 'polypeptide(L)' 'MANPLQMSGVVINPTDFKLKKNDYRVIRALGHGSFGSAFLVTEIASGKQLVWKRMTIVSKEDRRMALSEAEIL' A
#
# COMPACT_ATOMS: atom_id res chain seq x y z
N MET A 1 22.12 -5.23 -2.21
CA MET A 1 21.82 -3.79 -2.06
C MET A 1 20.92 -3.43 -3.24
N ALA A 2 19.65 -3.10 -3.00
CA ALA A 2 18.71 -2.76 -4.07
C ALA A 2 18.81 -1.27 -4.42
N ASN A 3 18.85 -0.94 -5.71
CA ASN A 3 19.00 0.42 -6.21
C ASN A 3 17.67 1.21 -6.05
N PRO A 4 17.70 2.48 -5.61
CA PRO A 4 16.50 3.29 -5.52
C PRO A 4 15.99 3.69 -6.91
N LEU A 5 14.66 3.58 -7.13
CA LEU A 5 13.99 4.09 -8.32
C LEU A 5 13.76 5.60 -8.15
N GLN A 6 14.41 6.42 -8.98
CA GLN A 6 14.10 7.85 -9.03
C GLN A 6 12.89 8.11 -9.92
N MET A 7 11.80 8.55 -9.32
CA MET A 7 10.76 9.30 -10.01
C MET A 7 10.61 10.68 -9.37
N SER A 8 10.85 11.72 -10.17
CA SER A 8 10.62 13.14 -9.87
C SER A 8 11.07 13.60 -8.47
N GLY A 9 12.36 13.89 -8.30
CA GLY A 9 12.87 14.78 -7.24
C GLY A 9 12.75 14.31 -5.79
N VAL A 10 12.19 13.12 -5.52
CA VAL A 10 12.11 12.53 -4.19
C VAL A 10 12.83 11.19 -4.23
N VAL A 11 13.97 11.10 -3.55
CA VAL A 11 14.66 9.83 -3.33
C VAL A 11 13.89 9.10 -2.24
N ILE A 12 13.05 8.15 -2.64
CA ILE A 12 12.38 7.25 -1.70
C ILE A 12 13.31 6.05 -1.49
N ASN A 13 13.91 5.91 -0.30
CA ASN A 13 14.58 4.66 0.03
C ASN A 13 13.52 3.61 0.41
N PRO A 14 13.68 2.34 0.02
CA PRO A 14 12.76 1.26 0.39
C PRO A 14 12.56 1.11 1.92
N THR A 15 13.53 1.60 2.71
CA THR A 15 13.52 1.61 4.18
C THR A 15 12.85 2.84 4.80
N ASP A 16 12.56 3.90 4.03
CA ASP A 16 11.97 5.14 4.55
C ASP A 16 10.50 4.96 4.98
N PHE A 17 9.86 3.86 4.54
CA PHE A 17 8.49 3.52 4.87
C PHE A 17 8.41 2.25 5.69
N LYS A 18 8.85 2.29 6.95
CA LYS A 18 8.33 1.32 7.93
C LYS A 18 6.91 1.75 8.30
N LEU A 19 5.97 1.49 7.41
CA LEU A 19 4.55 1.85 7.54
C LEU A 19 3.96 1.18 8.78
N LYS A 20 3.81 1.91 9.90
CA LYS A 20 3.06 1.40 11.04
C LYS A 20 1.60 1.78 10.84
N LYS A 21 0.69 0.84 11.08
CA LYS A 21 -0.74 1.06 10.90
C LYS A 21 -1.26 2.27 11.69
N ASN A 22 -0.68 2.55 12.87
CA ASN A 22 -1.06 3.68 13.72
C ASN A 22 -0.65 5.05 13.18
N ASP A 23 0.24 5.12 12.19
CA ASP A 23 0.64 6.38 11.56
C ASP A 23 -0.40 6.87 10.54
N TYR A 24 -1.48 6.11 10.34
CA TYR A 24 -2.50 6.37 9.35
C TYR A 24 -3.90 6.35 9.96
N ARG A 25 -4.77 7.20 9.43
CA ARG A 25 -6.20 7.21 9.76
C ARG A 25 -7.00 6.76 8.54
N VAL A 26 -7.88 5.78 8.73
CA VAL A 26 -8.86 5.40 7.69
C VAL A 26 -9.93 6.47 7.64
N ILE A 27 -10.19 7.00 6.45
CA ILE A 27 -11.20 8.04 6.22
C ILE A 27 -12.52 7.40 5.79
N ARG A 28 -12.50 6.60 4.73
CA ARG A 28 -13.69 5.92 4.20
C ARG A 28 -13.32 4.73 3.31
N ALA A 29 -14.28 3.81 3.12
CA ALA A 29 -14.20 2.84 2.04
C ALA A 29 -14.33 3.55 0.68
N LEU A 30 -13.54 3.10 -0.30
CA LEU A 30 -13.62 3.54 -1.69
C LEU A 30 -14.37 2.53 -2.55
N GLY A 31 -14.31 1.24 -2.21
CA GLY A 31 -15.02 0.20 -2.94
C GLY A 31 -14.62 -1.21 -2.52
N HIS A 32 -15.34 -2.18 -3.07
CA HIS A 32 -15.08 -3.61 -2.91
C HIS A 32 -15.07 -4.26 -4.29
N GLY A 33 -14.06 -5.09 -4.56
CA GLY A 33 -13.92 -5.87 -5.78
C GLY A 33 -13.53 -7.31 -5.48
N SER A 34 -13.32 -8.10 -6.54
CA SER A 34 -12.98 -9.53 -6.43
C SER A 34 -11.77 -9.84 -5.56
N PHE A 35 -10.81 -8.90 -5.49
CA PHE A 35 -9.56 -9.06 -4.73
C PHE A 35 -9.59 -8.41 -3.34
N GLY A 36 -10.74 -7.88 -2.90
CA GLY A 36 -10.91 -7.29 -1.58
C GLY A 36 -11.39 -5.85 -1.62
N SER A 37 -11.05 -5.06 -0.60
CA SER A 37 -11.61 -3.71 -0.40
C SER A 37 -10.55 -2.63 -0.44
N ALA A 38 -10.87 -1.48 -1.03
CA ALA A 38 -10.00 -0.31 -1.05
C ALA A 38 -10.51 0.76 -0.07
N PHE A 39 -9.59 1.41 0.64
CA PHE A 39 -9.88 2.44 1.62
C PHE A 39 -9.04 3.68 1.35
N LEU A 40 -9.65 4.85 1.49
CA LEU A 40 -8.94 6.11 1.55
C LEU A 40 -8.36 6.27 2.95
N VAL A 41 -7.06 6.52 3.03
CA VAL A 41 -6.37 6.76 4.30
C VAL A 41 -5.56 8.04 4.22
N THR A 42 -5.28 8.61 5.40
CA THR A 42 -4.43 9.78 5.54
C THR A 42 -3.26 9.43 6.45
N GLU A 43 -2.04 9.68 5.98
CA GLU A 43 -0.85 9.68 6.83
C GLU A 43 -0.95 10.85 7.81
N ILE A 44 -0.89 10.56 9.11
CA ILE A 44 -1.11 11.56 10.16
C ILE A 44 -0.02 12.62 10.15
N ALA A 45 1.23 12.22 9.96
CA ALA A 45 2.38 13.14 10.03
C ALA A 45 2.39 14.15 8.89
N SER A 46 2.05 13.72 7.67
CA SER A 46 2.16 14.55 6.46
C SER A 46 0.82 15.09 5.96
N GLY A 47 -0.30 14.53 6.42
CA GLY A 47 -1.63 14.79 5.86
C GLY A 47 -1.85 14.21 4.47
N LYS A 48 -0.88 13.47 3.90
CA LYS A 48 -1.00 12.89 2.56
C LYS A 48 -2.11 11.85 2.51
N GLN A 49 -2.92 11.93 1.44
CA GLN A 49 -3.94 10.92 1.15
C GLN A 49 -3.34 9.78 0.33
N LEU A 50 -3.68 8.56 0.74
CA LEU A 50 -3.19 7.31 0.17
C LEU A 50 -4.37 6.33 0.05
N VAL A 51 -4.17 5.28 -0.72
CA VAL A 51 -5.14 4.17 -0.83
C VAL A 51 -4.56 2.92 -0.20
N TRP A 52 -5.31 2.31 0.72
CA TRP A 52 -5.01 0.99 1.26
C TRP A 52 -5.92 -0.07 0.63
N LYS A 53 -5.30 -1.03 -0.06
CA LYS A 53 -5.99 -2.23 -0.55
C LYS A 53 -5.87 -3.35 0.49
N ARG A 54 -7.00 -3.74 1.07
CA ARG A 54 -7.12 -4.90 1.96
C ARG A 54 -7.50 -6.12 1.13
N MET A 55 -6.58 -7.07 1.03
CA MET A 55 -6.82 -8.37 0.40
C MET A 55 -7.00 -9.45 1.48
N THR A 56 -7.95 -10.35 1.28
CA THR A 56 -8.10 -11.53 2.13
C THR A 56 -7.26 -12.66 1.52
N ILE A 57 -6.14 -13.01 2.17
CA ILE A 57 -5.29 -14.11 1.74
C ILE A 57 -5.70 -15.34 2.54
N VAL A 58 -6.42 -16.28 1.91
CA VAL A 58 -6.83 -17.54 2.55
C VAL A 58 -6.05 -18.74 1.99
N SER A 59 -5.41 -18.59 0.84
CA SER A 59 -4.64 -19.64 0.17
C SER A 59 -3.24 -19.17 -0.26
N LYS A 60 -2.39 -20.14 -0.61
CA LYS A 60 -1.08 -19.87 -1.24
C LYS A 60 -1.23 -19.17 -2.60
N GLU A 61 -2.31 -19.48 -3.32
CA GLU A 61 -2.60 -18.87 -4.62
C GLU A 61 -3.01 -17.40 -4.46
N ASP A 62 -3.84 -17.08 -3.45
CA ASP A 62 -4.18 -15.68 -3.14
C ASP A 62 -2.93 -14.87 -2.76
N ARG A 63 -2.00 -15.48 -2.01
CA ARG A 63 -0.71 -14.86 -1.68
C ARG A 63 0.11 -14.60 -2.94
N ARG A 64 0.16 -15.55 -3.88
CA ARG A 64 0.89 -15.42 -5.14
C ARG A 64 0.32 -14.29 -5.98
N MET A 65 -1.00 -14.23 -6.12
CA MET A 65 -1.68 -13.16 -6.85
C MET A 65 -1.48 -11.79 -6.18
N ALA A 66 -1.58 -11.73 -4.84
CA ALA A 66 -1.33 -10.53 -4.06
C ALA A 66 0.09 -9.97 -4.26
N LEU A 67 1.10 -10.85 -4.28
CA LEU A 67 2.48 -10.46 -4.53
C LEU A 67 2.70 -10.03 -5.97
N SER A 68 2.14 -10.77 -6.94
CA SER A 68 2.23 -10.41 -8.36
C SER A 68 1.62 -9.03 -8.63
N GLU A 69 0.51 -8.68 -7.98
CA GLU A 69 -0.08 -7.35 -8.11
C GLU A 69 0.83 -6.27 -7.50
N ALA A 70 1.42 -6.53 -6.33
CA ALA A 70 2.34 -5.61 -5.67
C ALA A 70 3.69 -5.43 -6.39
N GLU A 71 4.08 -6.38 -7.25
CA GLU A 71 5.31 -6.28 -8.07
C GLU A 71 5.09 -5.54 -9.40
N ILE A 72 3.84 -5.43 -9.88
CA ILE A 72 3.50 -4.75 -11.14
C ILE A 72 3.21 -3.26 -10.93
N LEU A 73 2.74 -2.87 -9.74
CA LEU A 73 2.40 -1.49 -9.35
C LEU A 73 3.54 -0.81 -8.58
#